data_AF-A0A5E4LPV9-F1
#
_entry.id   AF-A0A5E4LPV9-F1
#
_cell.length_a   1.000
_cell.length_b   1.000
_cell.length_c   1.000
_cell.angle_alpha   90.00
_cell.angle_beta   90.00
_cell.angle_gamma   90.00
#
_symmetry.space_group_name_H-M   'P 1'
#
loop_
_entity.id
_entity.type
_entity.pdbx_description
1 polymer ?
#
loop_
_entity_poly.entity_id
_entity_poly.type
_entity_poly.pdbx_seq_one_letter_code
_entity_poly.pdbx_strand_id
1 'polypeptide(L)'
;MGAKDQRQRALVRGNGQKSKLKTAKFVNVLTPQGMKKVAMRTVLETLNNRHYARQNIVTKGAVVDTEIGKVKITNRVGQDGVVNGKLL
;
A
#
# COMPACT_ATOMS: atom_id res chain seq x y z
N MET A 1 2.62 10.90 -6.56
CA MET A 1 3.36 9.74 -6.02
C MET A 1 4.84 9.91 -6.36
N GLY A 2 5.74 9.77 -5.38
CA GLY A 2 7.18 9.96 -5.60
C GLY A 2 7.80 8.88 -6.48
N ALA A 3 8.90 9.22 -7.16
CA ALA A 3 9.52 8.39 -8.19
C ALA A 3 10.09 7.03 -7.70
N LYS A 4 10.29 6.86 -6.39
CA LYS A 4 10.91 5.69 -5.75
C LYS A 4 10.19 5.30 -4.46
N ASP A 5 10.17 4.00 -4.14
CA ASP A 5 9.70 3.51 -2.84
C ASP A 5 10.62 4.04 -1.74
N GLN A 6 10.09 4.88 -0.85
CA GLN A 6 10.87 5.43 0.26
C GLN A 6 10.49 4.72 1.55
N ARG A 7 11.44 3.96 2.10
CA ARG A 7 11.31 3.25 3.38
C ARG A 7 12.18 3.93 4.43
N GLN A 8 11.60 4.19 5.60
CA GLN A 8 12.34 4.64 6.77
C GLN A 8 12.41 3.50 7.78
N ARG A 9 13.62 3.16 8.21
CA ARG A 9 13.80 2.25 9.35
C ARG A 9 13.55 3.05 10.63
N ALA A 10 12.72 2.50 11.50
CA ALA A 10 12.43 3.06 12.82
C ALA A 10 12.70 2.01 13.89
N LEU A 11 13.44 2.41 14.92
CA LEU A 11 13.65 1.61 16.11
C LEU A 11 12.36 1.59 16.93
N VAL A 12 12.04 0.42 17.49
CA VAL A 12 10.93 0.23 18.43
C VAL A 12 11.45 -0.29 19.75
N ARG A 13 10.64 -0.15 20.81
CA ARG A 13 10.97 -0.69 22.13
C ARG A 13 11.28 -2.20 22.04
N GLY A 14 12.21 -2.67 22.86
CA GLY A 14 12.61 -4.10 22.87
C GLY A 14 13.64 -4.48 21.80
N ASN A 15 14.52 -3.56 21.40
CA ASN A 15 15.57 -3.78 20.39
C ASN A 15 15.06 -4.24 19.01
N GLY A 16 13.78 -3.96 18.70
CA GLY A 16 13.18 -4.29 17.42
C GLY A 16 13.37 -3.19 16.38
N GLN A 17 13.30 -3.57 15.09
CA GLN A 17 13.30 -2.63 13.97
C GLN A 17 12.02 -2.81 13.14
N LYS A 18 11.43 -1.70 12.71
CA LYS A 18 10.29 -1.71 11.77
C LYS A 18 10.59 -0.87 10.54
N SER A 19 10.10 -1.32 9.39
CA SER A 19 10.18 -0.59 8.13
C SER A 19 8.90 0.20 7.92
N LYS A 20 8.97 1.53 8.08
CA LYS A 20 7.87 2.44 7.79
C LYS A 20 7.93 2.87 6.33
N LEU A 21 6.84 2.68 5.59
CA LEU A 21 6.76 3.08 4.20
C LEU A 21 6.21 4.51 4.10
N LYS A 22 6.99 5.43 3.50
CA LYS A 22 6.60 6.84 3.29
C LYS A 22 5.95 7.05 1.92
N THR A 23 6.53 6.44 0.90
CA THR A 23 6.06 6.54 -0.48
C THR A 23 6.04 5.14 -1.09
N ALA A 24 4.89 4.75 -1.67
CA ALA A 24 4.72 3.49 -2.38
C ALA A 24 4.50 3.77 -3.87
N LYS A 25 5.21 3.06 -4.73
CA LYS A 25 4.97 3.02 -6.18
C LYS A 25 4.35 1.69 -6.61
N PHE A 26 4.74 0.61 -5.94
CA PHE A 26 4.35 -0.74 -6.32
C PHE A 26 3.45 -1.38 -5.27
N VAL A 27 2.50 -2.19 -5.74
CA VAL A 27 1.67 -3.06 -4.92
C VAL A 27 1.83 -4.49 -5.37
N ASN A 28 1.90 -5.40 -4.40
CA ASN A 28 1.84 -6.83 -4.67
C ASN A 28 0.37 -7.23 -4.68
N VAL A 29 -0.11 -7.66 -5.84
CA VAL A 29 -1.50 -8.08 -6.05
C VAL A 29 -1.54 -9.59 -6.06
N LEU A 30 -2.38 -10.15 -5.20
CA LEU A 30 -2.73 -11.56 -5.22
C LEU A 30 -3.78 -11.79 -6.30
N THR A 31 -3.37 -12.44 -7.39
CA THR A 31 -4.27 -12.99 -8.42
C THR A 31 -4.50 -14.48 -8.13
N PRO A 32 -5.57 -15.09 -8.67
CA PRO A 32 -5.81 -16.54 -8.53
C PRO A 32 -4.64 -17.40 -9.03
N GLN A 33 -3.84 -16.87 -9.95
CA GLN A 33 -2.70 -17.56 -10.59
C GLN A 33 -1.36 -17.27 -9.89
N GLY A 34 -1.30 -16.37 -8.92
CA GLY A 34 -0.06 -16.02 -8.21
C GLY A 34 0.03 -14.55 -7.79
N MET A 35 1.19 -14.18 -7.20
CA MET A 35 1.48 -12.79 -6.84
C MET A 35 2.14 -12.06 -8.00
N LYS A 36 1.60 -10.89 -8.36
CA LYS A 36 2.20 -9.98 -9.34
C LYS A 36 2.49 -8.62 -8.71
N LYS A 37 3.67 -8.08 -9.00
CA LYS A 37 4.06 -6.72 -8.60
C LYS A 37 3.62 -5.75 -9.70
N VAL A 38 2.79 -4.77 -9.36
CA VAL A 38 2.24 -3.81 -10.32
C VAL A 38 2.35 -2.38 -9.83
N ALA A 39 2.35 -1.44 -10.76
CA ALA A 39 2.32 -0.02 -10.44
C ALA A 39 0.91 0.42 -10.00
N MET A 40 0.85 1.29 -8.99
CA MET A 40 -0.37 1.97 -8.57
C MET A 40 -0.50 3.31 -9.30
N ARG A 41 -1.71 3.63 -9.78
CA ARG A 41 -2.02 4.93 -10.39
C ARG A 41 -2.59 5.90 -9.37
N THR A 42 -3.68 5.51 -8.70
CA THR A 42 -4.39 6.39 -7.77
C THR A 42 -5.15 5.60 -6.70
N VAL A 43 -5.48 6.25 -5.58
CA VAL A 43 -6.37 5.69 -4.56
C VAL A 43 -7.80 6.13 -4.87
N LEU A 44 -8.71 5.19 -5.10
CA LEU A 44 -10.11 5.48 -5.41
C LEU A 44 -10.89 5.80 -4.14
N GLU A 45 -10.87 4.86 -3.19
CA GLU A 45 -11.73 4.93 -2.01
C GLU A 45 -11.05 4.37 -0.78
N THR A 46 -11.35 4.98 0.35
CA THR A 46 -10.84 4.60 1.66
C THR A 46 -11.98 4.61 2.66
N LEU A 47 -12.21 3.46 3.32
CA LEU A 47 -13.26 3.28 4.32
C LEU A 47 -13.12 4.23 5.52
N ASN A 48 -11.90 4.65 5.87
CA ASN A 48 -11.64 5.45 7.07
C ASN A 48 -11.98 6.94 6.91
N ASN A 49 -11.77 7.52 5.74
CA ASN A 49 -11.98 8.96 5.50
C ASN A 49 -12.00 9.25 4.00
N ARG A 50 -12.94 10.07 3.52
CA ARG A 50 -13.02 10.50 2.12
C ARG A 50 -11.86 11.41 1.70
N HIS A 51 -11.29 12.17 2.63
CA HIS A 51 -10.14 13.06 2.37
C HIS A 51 -8.84 12.30 2.08
N TYR A 52 -8.70 11.08 2.61
CA TYR A 52 -7.51 10.24 2.38
C TYR A 52 -7.39 9.79 0.92
N ALA A 53 -8.50 9.49 0.25
CA ALA A 53 -8.50 9.24 -1.18
C ALA A 53 -7.98 10.45 -1.97
N ARG A 54 -8.40 11.68 -1.62
CA ARG A 54 -7.93 12.93 -2.27
C ARG A 54 -6.44 13.18 -2.06
N GLN A 55 -5.93 12.86 -0.87
CA GLN A 55 -4.51 13.02 -0.52
C GLN A 55 -3.64 11.83 -0.98
N ASN A 56 -4.23 10.84 -1.67
CA ASN A 56 -3.55 9.59 -2.08
C ASN A 56 -2.91 8.83 -0.90
N ILE A 57 -3.56 8.85 0.26
CA ILE A 57 -3.07 8.14 1.45
C ILE A 57 -3.55 6.69 1.41
N VAL A 58 -2.58 5.78 1.48
CA VAL A 58 -2.80 4.35 1.40
C VAL A 58 -2.96 3.77 2.81
N THR A 59 -4.16 3.30 3.14
CA THR A 59 -4.45 2.61 4.41
C THR A 59 -4.88 1.17 4.19
N LYS A 60 -4.90 0.36 5.26
CA LYS A 60 -5.56 -0.94 5.23
C LYS A 60 -7.01 -0.79 4.75
N GLY A 61 -7.45 -1.62 3.82
CA GLY A 61 -8.80 -1.58 3.25
C GLY A 61 -9.04 -0.50 2.22
N ALA A 62 -8.01 0.28 1.83
CA ALA A 62 -8.11 1.20 0.71
C ALA A 62 -8.27 0.43 -0.61
N VAL A 63 -9.06 1.00 -1.52
CA VAL A 63 -9.20 0.54 -2.90
C VAL A 63 -8.30 1.39 -3.78
N VAL A 64 -7.35 0.75 -4.44
CA VAL A 64 -6.38 1.38 -5.34
C VAL A 64 -6.62 0.94 -6.77
N ASP A 65 -6.42 1.87 -7.68
CA ASP A 65 -6.41 1.62 -9.11
C ASP A 65 -5.01 1.22 -9.57
N THR A 66 -4.92 0.06 -10.24
CA THR A 66 -3.68 -0.55 -10.69
C THR A 66 -3.80 -0.99 -12.15
N GLU A 67 -2.68 -1.30 -12.80
CA GLU A 67 -2.67 -1.76 -14.20
C GLU A 67 -3.52 -3.01 -14.47
N ILE A 68 -3.73 -3.85 -13.46
CA ILE A 68 -4.53 -5.08 -13.58
C ILE A 68 -6.01 -4.85 -13.18
N GLY A 69 -6.32 -3.71 -12.56
CA GLY A 69 -7.66 -3.35 -12.12
C GLY A 69 -7.74 -2.87 -10.67
N LYS A 70 -8.94 -2.93 -10.09
CA LYS A 70 -9.21 -2.46 -8.72
C LYS A 70 -8.69 -3.45 -7.70
N VAL A 71 -7.88 -2.98 -6.78
CA VAL A 71 -7.24 -3.80 -5.76
C VAL A 71 -7.58 -3.28 -4.38
N LYS A 72 -8.02 -4.17 -3.50
CA LYS A 72 -8.23 -3.88 -2.08
C LYS A 72 -7.00 -4.23 -1.27
N ILE A 73 -6.48 -3.27 -0.51
CA ILE A 73 -5.30 -3.46 0.34
C ILE A 73 -5.66 -4.23 1.60
N THR A 74 -4.87 -5.25 1.92
CA THR A 74 -5.14 -6.16 3.04
C THR A 74 -4.28 -5.87 4.27
N ASN A 75 -3.08 -5.32 4.09
CA ASN A 75 -2.07 -5.19 5.15
C ASN A 75 -1.97 -3.76 5.73
N ARG A 76 -1.20 -3.60 6.82
CA ARG A 76 -0.95 -2.28 7.44
C ARG A 76 0.38 -1.75 6.92
N VAL A 77 0.30 -1.00 5.82
CA VAL A 77 1.45 -0.46 5.06
C VAL A 77 2.51 0.22 5.93
N GLY A 78 2.11 0.99 6.94
CA GLY A 78 3.04 1.72 7.81
C GLY A 78 3.83 0.84 8.81
N GLN A 79 3.41 -0.40 9.05
CA GLN A 79 4.09 -1.33 9.97
C GLN A 79 4.95 -2.35 9.21
N ASP A 80 4.42 -2.88 8.12
CA ASP A 80 5.03 -4.00 7.39
C ASP A 80 6.07 -3.53 6.36
N GLY A 81 5.98 -2.28 5.89
CA GLY A 81 6.92 -1.74 4.90
C GLY A 81 6.69 -2.25 3.47
N VAL A 82 5.54 -2.89 3.22
CA VAL A 82 5.09 -3.40 1.92
C VAL A 82 3.62 -3.07 1.72
N VAL A 83 3.17 -2.98 0.46
CA VAL A 83 1.76 -2.82 0.10
C VAL A 83 1.30 -4.10 -0.57
N ASN A 84 0.38 -4.80 0.08
CA ASN A 84 -0.22 -6.03 -0.43
C ASN A 84 -1.73 -5.83 -0.61
N GLY A 85 -2.27 -6.39 -1.68
CA GLY A 85 -3.69 -6.33 -1.95
C GLY A 85 -4.21 -7.54 -2.71
N LYS A 86 -5.53 -7.66 -2.74
CA LYS A 86 -6.28 -8.67 -3.50
C LYS A 86 -7.09 -7.97 -4.58
N LEU A 87 -7.21 -8.58 -5.75
CA LEU A 87 -8.16 -8.12 -6.76
C LEU A 87 -9.59 -8.17 -6.19
N LEU A 88 -10.39 -7.15 -6.49
CA LEU A 88 -11.83 -7.14 -6.21
C LEU A 88 -12.61 -7.88 -7.28
#